data_AF-A0A939F1B1-F1
#
_entry.id   AF-A0A939F1B1-F1
#
_cell.length_a   1.000
_cell.length_b   1.000
_cell.length_c   1.000
_cell.angle_alpha   90.00
_cell.angle_beta   90.00
_cell.angle_gamma   90.00
#
_symmetry.space_group_name_H-M   'P 1'
#
loop_
_entity.id
_entity.type
_entity.pdbx_description
1 polymer ?
#
loop_
_entity_poly.entity_id
_entity_poly.type
_entity_poly.pdbx_seq_one_letter_code
_entity_poly.pdbx_strand_id
1 'polypeptide(L)'
;SPLKAIAVGGRSVEQTQADWILRSSLSYARWGIERVFHYQAYDDNPTSSIQFGSMGLLNSNRTPRLAAQYLRQVQTLLGRYRFEQTLNADPLVDRYSLNGQNAYMLVIPDETGRTASYSLNLGTATQADVYRPQAGSAMSVQRVSVPAGGLLSLQVSETPLFVIPVAAGGPLATTSTTTQKAVELVAYPNPFTNESQVQFKVADNGQATLAVYDLQGRLVRKLFAGTMQAQQPRTVVFSGADLPAGLYTLRLTTDTQVVHQRVVLTK
;
A
#
# COMPACT_ATOMS: atom_id res chain seq x y z
N SER A 1 26.74 6.55 -3.21
CA SER A 1 26.62 5.07 -3.16
C SER A 1 27.03 4.42 -4.49
N PRO A 2 27.90 3.39 -4.48
CA PRO A 2 28.25 2.58 -5.66
C PRO A 2 27.09 1.72 -6.18
N LEU A 3 26.05 1.47 -5.36
CA LEU A 3 24.83 0.75 -5.74
C LEU A 3 23.66 1.69 -6.09
N LYS A 4 23.97 2.88 -6.61
CA LYS A 4 22.92 3.83 -7.04
C LYS A 4 22.25 3.31 -8.32
N ALA A 5 20.98 3.69 -8.50
CA ALA A 5 20.32 3.47 -9.77
C ALA A 5 21.07 4.19 -10.92
N ILE A 6 20.88 3.70 -12.13
CA ILE A 6 21.39 4.30 -13.36
C ILE A 6 20.23 4.89 -14.17
N ALA A 7 20.54 5.66 -15.21
CA ALA A 7 19.53 6.04 -16.20
C ALA A 7 19.28 4.86 -17.15
N VAL A 8 18.02 4.59 -17.48
CA VAL A 8 17.63 3.48 -18.35
C VAL A 8 16.57 3.95 -19.34
N GLY A 9 16.73 3.66 -20.64
CA GLY A 9 15.68 3.92 -21.64
C GLY A 9 15.18 5.36 -21.71
N GLY A 10 16.06 6.35 -21.53
CA GLY A 10 15.69 7.77 -21.50
C GLY A 10 15.05 8.25 -20.19
N ARG A 11 14.95 7.38 -19.16
CA ARG A 11 14.54 7.75 -17.80
C ARG A 11 15.71 8.34 -17.01
N SER A 12 15.38 9.24 -16.08
CA SER A 12 16.35 9.74 -15.12
C SER A 12 16.75 8.66 -14.11
N VAL A 13 17.85 8.90 -13.39
CA VAL A 13 18.30 8.03 -12.28
C VAL A 13 17.22 7.92 -11.20
N GLU A 14 16.53 9.01 -10.89
CA GLU A 14 15.47 9.06 -9.87
C GLU A 14 14.23 8.28 -10.29
N GLN A 15 13.86 8.36 -11.58
CA GLN A 15 12.75 7.56 -12.13
C GLN A 15 13.08 6.07 -12.08
N THR A 16 14.29 5.72 -12.51
CA THR A 16 14.77 4.32 -12.47
C THR A 16 14.79 3.80 -11.03
N GLN A 17 15.31 4.58 -10.08
CA GLN A 17 15.27 4.23 -8.66
C GLN A 17 13.84 4.01 -8.15
N ALA A 18 12.90 4.87 -8.54
CA ALA A 18 11.50 4.74 -8.15
C ALA A 18 10.86 3.46 -8.72
N ASP A 19 11.13 3.15 -10.00
CA ASP A 19 10.68 1.91 -10.63
C ASP A 19 11.26 0.67 -9.93
N TRP A 20 12.55 0.67 -9.61
CA TRP A 20 13.24 -0.46 -8.97
C TRP A 20 12.68 -0.73 -7.57
N ILE A 21 12.49 0.32 -6.78
CA ILE A 21 11.93 0.21 -5.42
C ILE A 21 10.48 -0.28 -5.49
N LEU A 22 9.68 0.25 -6.41
CA LEU A 22 8.30 -0.18 -6.60
C LEU A 22 8.21 -1.65 -7.05
N ARG A 23 8.99 -2.04 -8.07
CA ARG A 23 9.07 -3.42 -8.57
C ARG A 23 9.49 -4.41 -7.48
N SER A 24 10.48 -4.04 -6.66
CA SER A 24 10.92 -4.85 -5.53
C SER A 24 9.79 -5.04 -4.50
N SER A 25 9.07 -3.97 -4.18
CA SER A 25 7.94 -4.00 -3.24
C SER A 25 6.81 -4.89 -3.72
N LEU A 26 6.44 -4.78 -4.99
CA LEU A 26 5.42 -5.62 -5.63
C LEU A 26 5.87 -7.09 -5.69
N SER A 27 7.16 -7.34 -5.95
CA SER A 27 7.72 -8.70 -5.96
C SER A 27 7.60 -9.35 -4.57
N TYR A 28 7.90 -8.63 -3.50
CA TYR A 28 7.71 -9.15 -2.15
C TYR A 28 6.24 -9.45 -1.84
N ALA A 29 5.32 -8.56 -2.24
CA ALA A 29 3.89 -8.79 -2.10
C ALA A 29 3.42 -10.04 -2.85
N ARG A 30 3.92 -10.28 -4.07
CA ARG A 30 3.67 -11.49 -4.87
C ARG A 30 4.12 -12.77 -4.15
N TRP A 31 5.25 -12.72 -3.44
CA TRP A 31 5.78 -13.83 -2.66
C TRP A 31 5.10 -14.01 -1.29
N GLY A 32 4.02 -13.27 -1.01
CA GLY A 32 3.27 -13.38 0.24
C GLY A 32 3.93 -12.71 1.45
N ILE A 33 4.95 -11.87 1.24
CA ILE A 33 5.55 -11.10 2.33
C ILE A 33 4.58 -10.00 2.75
N GLU A 34 4.09 -10.09 3.98
CA GLU A 34 3.04 -9.20 4.49
C GLU A 34 3.52 -7.77 4.80
N ARG A 35 4.84 -7.58 5.00
CA ARG A 35 5.40 -6.27 5.34
C ARG A 35 6.84 -6.13 4.90
N VAL A 36 7.14 -5.00 4.28
CA VAL A 36 8.49 -4.59 3.86
C VAL A 36 8.83 -3.26 4.52
N PHE A 37 10.03 -3.15 5.09
CA PHE A 37 10.57 -1.89 5.59
C PHE A 37 11.69 -1.43 4.68
N HIS A 38 11.54 -0.26 4.07
CA HIS A 38 12.57 0.31 3.21
C HIS A 38 13.62 1.03 4.05
N TYR A 39 14.85 0.55 3.97
CA TYR A 39 16.02 1.32 4.39
C TYR A 39 16.37 2.31 3.27
N GLN A 40 16.31 3.63 3.47
CA GLN A 40 16.02 4.36 4.71
C GLN A 40 15.08 5.55 4.47
N ALA A 41 14.55 6.13 5.55
CA ALA A 41 13.70 7.31 5.44
C ALA A 41 14.49 8.54 4.98
N TYR A 42 15.68 8.76 5.54
CA TYR A 42 16.55 9.90 5.27
C TYR A 42 17.88 9.43 4.70
N ASP A 43 18.53 10.27 3.91
CA ASP A 43 19.95 10.06 3.62
C ASP A 43 20.75 10.20 4.91
N ASP A 44 21.75 9.35 5.09
CA ASP A 44 22.76 9.52 6.14
C ASP A 44 23.68 10.69 5.78
N ASN A 45 24.16 10.72 4.55
CA ASN A 45 24.86 11.86 3.96
C ASN A 45 24.58 11.91 2.44
N PRO A 46 23.82 12.92 1.95
CA PRO A 46 23.43 13.05 0.55
C PRO A 46 24.59 13.11 -0.45
N THR A 47 25.76 13.58 -0.03
CA THR A 47 26.96 13.69 -0.88
C THR A 47 27.90 12.48 -0.76
N SER A 48 27.55 11.51 0.09
CA SER A 48 28.38 10.37 0.39
C SER A 48 28.50 9.40 -0.79
N SER A 49 29.74 9.10 -1.15
CA SER A 49 30.07 8.01 -2.06
C SER A 49 29.92 6.64 -1.38
N ILE A 50 29.87 6.59 -0.05
CA ILE A 50 29.71 5.35 0.74
C ILE A 50 28.41 4.65 0.37
N GLN A 51 28.43 3.32 0.45
CA GLN A 51 27.28 2.47 0.24
C GLN A 51 26.11 2.91 1.13
N PHE A 52 24.92 3.01 0.54
CA PHE A 52 23.65 3.38 1.20
C PHE A 52 23.54 4.80 1.81
N GLY A 53 24.60 5.62 1.76
CA GLY A 53 24.59 6.97 2.35
C GLY A 53 23.57 7.95 1.76
N SER A 54 23.13 7.71 0.52
CA SER A 54 22.25 8.60 -0.26
C SER A 54 20.99 7.90 -0.82
N MET A 55 20.41 6.95 -0.07
CA MET A 55 19.30 6.08 -0.52
C MET A 55 17.96 6.38 0.20
N GLY A 56 17.85 7.54 0.85
CA GLY A 56 16.67 7.97 1.57
C GLY A 56 15.44 8.10 0.66
N LEU A 57 14.26 7.85 1.21
CA LEU A 57 12.96 8.06 0.56
C LEU A 57 12.43 9.50 0.69
N LEU A 58 13.06 10.33 1.53
CA LEU A 58 12.73 11.73 1.75
C LEU A 58 13.87 12.65 1.31
N ASN A 59 13.51 13.82 0.81
CA ASN A 59 14.44 14.92 0.59
C ASN A 59 14.88 15.53 1.93
N SER A 60 15.93 16.37 1.91
CA SER A 60 16.41 17.10 3.10
C SER A 60 15.32 17.97 3.76
N ASN A 61 14.42 18.53 2.96
CA ASN A 61 13.24 19.27 3.43
C ASN A 61 12.07 18.39 3.88
N ARG A 62 12.29 17.07 4.05
CA ARG A 62 11.30 16.05 4.44
C ARG A 62 10.14 15.82 3.46
N THR A 63 10.18 16.39 2.27
CA THR A 63 9.22 16.06 1.20
C THR A 63 9.54 14.68 0.61
N PRO A 64 8.53 13.92 0.13
CA PRO A 64 8.76 12.60 -0.44
C PRO A 64 9.53 12.67 -1.76
N ARG A 65 10.57 11.85 -1.90
CA ARG A 65 11.22 11.59 -3.20
C ARG A 65 10.30 10.79 -4.12
N LEU A 66 10.67 10.74 -5.40
CA LEU A 66 9.87 10.07 -6.42
C LEU A 66 9.53 8.61 -6.07
N ALA A 67 10.50 7.86 -5.53
CA ALA A 67 10.27 6.49 -5.06
C ALA A 67 9.16 6.41 -4.00
N ALA A 68 9.17 7.31 -3.01
CA ALA A 68 8.14 7.38 -1.98
C ALA A 68 6.77 7.79 -2.56
N GLN A 69 6.76 8.69 -3.56
CA GLN A 69 5.54 9.09 -4.25
C GLN A 69 4.92 7.90 -5.02
N TYR A 70 5.72 7.13 -5.76
CA TYR A 70 5.26 5.94 -6.48
C TYR A 70 4.72 4.87 -5.53
N LEU A 71 5.44 4.57 -4.44
CA LEU A 71 4.96 3.66 -3.41
C LEU A 71 3.61 4.10 -2.84
N ARG A 72 3.46 5.40 -2.51
CA ARG A 72 2.20 5.93 -1.99
C ARG A 72 1.05 5.83 -3.01
N GLN A 73 1.32 6.16 -4.27
CA GLN A 73 0.32 6.07 -5.36
C GLN A 73 -0.19 4.63 -5.50
N VAL A 74 0.72 3.66 -5.59
CA VAL A 74 0.36 2.25 -5.75
C VAL A 74 -0.25 1.66 -4.48
N GLN A 75 0.23 2.04 -3.29
CA GLN A 75 -0.40 1.63 -2.02
C GLN A 75 -1.85 2.11 -1.93
N THR A 76 -2.14 3.31 -2.42
CA THR A 76 -3.51 3.86 -2.44
C THR A 76 -4.41 3.08 -3.40
N LEU A 77 -3.88 2.69 -4.57
CA LEU A 77 -4.63 1.93 -5.59
C LEU A 77 -4.81 0.45 -5.22
N LEU A 78 -3.71 -0.23 -4.87
CA LEU A 78 -3.63 -1.68 -4.75
C LEU A 78 -3.39 -2.21 -3.34
N GLY A 79 -3.20 -1.36 -2.32
CA GLY A 79 -2.80 -1.82 -0.98
C GLY A 79 -3.75 -2.81 -0.30
N ARG A 80 -5.00 -2.87 -0.76
CA ARG A 80 -6.02 -3.82 -0.29
C ARG A 80 -6.13 -5.07 -1.15
N TYR A 81 -5.66 -5.03 -2.39
CA TYR A 81 -5.68 -6.17 -3.28
C TYR A 81 -4.69 -7.23 -2.81
N ARG A 82 -4.95 -8.49 -3.17
CA ARG A 82 -4.08 -9.62 -2.87
C ARG A 82 -3.66 -10.27 -4.17
N PHE A 83 -2.38 -10.60 -4.27
CA PHE A 83 -1.86 -11.36 -5.39
C PHE A 83 -2.61 -12.69 -5.50
N GLU A 84 -2.93 -13.08 -6.72
CA GLU A 84 -3.66 -14.30 -6.99
C GLU A 84 -2.88 -15.22 -7.93
N GLN A 85 -2.38 -14.71 -9.06
CA GLN A 85 -1.56 -15.48 -9.99
C GLN A 85 -0.76 -14.60 -10.95
N THR A 86 0.32 -15.16 -11.49
CA THR A 86 1.05 -14.59 -12.63
C THR A 86 0.47 -15.18 -13.92
N LEU A 87 -0.05 -14.32 -14.78
CA LEU A 87 -0.68 -14.68 -16.06
C LEU A 87 0.33 -14.79 -17.21
N ASN A 88 1.43 -14.05 -17.13
CA ASN A 88 2.48 -14.04 -18.15
C ASN A 88 3.84 -13.69 -17.53
N ALA A 89 4.91 -14.26 -18.06
CA ALA A 89 6.27 -14.09 -17.53
C ALA A 89 7.04 -12.90 -18.16
N ASP A 90 6.85 -12.64 -19.45
CA ASP A 90 7.46 -11.51 -20.17
C ASP A 90 6.51 -10.99 -21.27
N PRO A 91 5.97 -9.77 -21.16
CA PRO A 91 6.04 -8.89 -19.99
C PRO A 91 5.45 -9.58 -18.75
N LEU A 92 5.97 -9.28 -17.56
CA LEU A 92 5.41 -9.82 -16.33
C LEU A 92 3.99 -9.27 -16.15
N VAL A 93 3.01 -10.17 -16.03
CA VAL A 93 1.61 -9.81 -15.79
C VAL A 93 1.11 -10.56 -14.58
N ASP A 94 0.79 -9.83 -13.52
CA ASP A 94 0.21 -10.37 -12.30
C ASP A 94 -1.27 -9.96 -12.18
N ARG A 95 -2.11 -10.90 -11.73
CA ARG A 95 -3.49 -10.65 -11.33
C ARG A 95 -3.59 -10.57 -9.82
N TYR A 96 -4.36 -9.60 -9.36
CA TYR A 96 -4.73 -9.39 -7.98
C TYR A 96 -6.24 -9.35 -7.83
N SER A 97 -6.74 -9.70 -6.65
CA SER A 97 -8.18 -9.69 -6.34
C SER A 97 -8.48 -8.93 -5.05
N LEU A 98 -9.62 -8.26 -5.03
CA LEU A 98 -10.22 -7.64 -3.84
C LEU A 98 -11.74 -7.85 -3.91
N ASN A 99 -12.29 -8.67 -3.03
CA ASN A 99 -13.74 -8.94 -2.97
C ASN A 99 -14.34 -9.34 -4.33
N GLY A 100 -13.60 -10.14 -5.12
CA GLY A 100 -14.01 -10.56 -6.46
C GLY A 100 -13.74 -9.56 -7.58
N GLN A 101 -13.30 -8.34 -7.27
CA GLN A 101 -12.82 -7.39 -8.27
C GLN A 101 -11.36 -7.69 -8.64
N ASN A 102 -11.11 -7.84 -9.93
CA ASN A 102 -9.76 -8.05 -10.45
C ASN A 102 -9.00 -6.74 -10.64
N ALA A 103 -7.70 -6.76 -10.41
CA ALA A 103 -6.75 -5.76 -10.87
C ALA A 103 -5.53 -6.46 -11.46
N TYR A 104 -4.85 -5.79 -12.38
CA TYR A 104 -3.69 -6.33 -13.07
C TYR A 104 -2.52 -5.38 -12.96
N MET A 105 -1.31 -5.91 -12.84
CA MET A 105 -0.06 -5.17 -12.94
C MET A 105 0.74 -5.72 -14.11
N LEU A 106 1.27 -4.83 -14.96
CA LEU A 106 2.08 -5.20 -16.11
C LEU A 106 3.40 -4.42 -16.06
N VAL A 107 4.53 -5.12 -16.25
CA VAL A 107 5.87 -4.53 -16.24
C VAL A 107 6.87 -5.35 -17.06
N ILE A 108 7.87 -4.67 -17.63
CA ILE A 108 9.06 -5.28 -18.25
C ILE A 108 10.26 -4.95 -17.35
N PRO A 109 10.71 -5.85 -16.47
CA PRO A 109 11.72 -5.52 -15.48
C PRO A 109 13.15 -5.87 -15.93
N ASP A 110 13.54 -5.54 -17.17
CA ASP A 110 14.81 -6.01 -17.76
C ASP A 110 15.97 -5.00 -17.80
N GLU A 111 15.74 -3.76 -17.35
CA GLU A 111 16.76 -2.70 -17.25
C GLU A 111 17.38 -2.29 -18.61
N THR A 112 16.70 -2.57 -19.72
CA THR A 112 17.13 -2.21 -21.08
C THR A 112 16.38 -1.01 -21.66
N GLY A 113 15.33 -0.53 -21.00
CA GLY A 113 14.43 0.49 -21.54
C GLY A 113 13.44 -0.03 -22.58
N ARG A 114 13.31 -1.36 -22.72
CA ARG A 114 12.41 -1.99 -23.68
C ARG A 114 10.94 -1.64 -23.40
N THR A 115 10.19 -1.51 -24.49
CA THR A 115 8.73 -1.50 -24.48
C THR A 115 8.19 -2.67 -25.30
N ALA A 116 7.01 -3.15 -24.94
CA ALA A 116 6.31 -4.18 -25.71
C ALA A 116 4.80 -3.99 -25.66
N SER A 117 4.12 -4.40 -26.74
CA SER A 117 2.66 -4.51 -26.75
C SER A 117 2.22 -5.81 -26.09
N TYR A 118 1.20 -5.76 -25.23
CA TYR A 118 0.58 -6.93 -24.63
C TYR A 118 -0.94 -6.84 -24.68
N SER A 119 -1.59 -7.93 -25.07
CA SER A 119 -3.06 -8.04 -25.12
C SER A 119 -3.58 -8.69 -23.85
N LEU A 120 -4.10 -7.87 -22.94
CA LEU A 120 -4.64 -8.32 -21.66
C LEU A 120 -6.12 -8.74 -21.81
N ASN A 121 -6.43 -9.97 -21.42
CA ASN A 121 -7.82 -10.46 -21.41
C ASN A 121 -8.54 -10.02 -20.13
N LEU A 122 -9.59 -9.20 -20.30
CA LEU A 122 -10.43 -8.66 -19.23
C LEU A 122 -11.80 -9.31 -19.15
N GLY A 123 -12.01 -10.43 -19.86
CA GLY A 123 -13.26 -11.18 -19.89
C GLY A 123 -14.39 -10.35 -20.52
N THR A 124 -15.47 -10.16 -19.77
CA THR A 124 -16.67 -9.46 -20.25
C THR A 124 -16.67 -7.96 -19.98
N ALA A 125 -15.56 -7.40 -19.48
CA ALA A 125 -15.46 -5.97 -19.23
C ALA A 125 -15.54 -5.19 -20.54
N THR A 126 -16.32 -4.11 -20.56
CA THR A 126 -16.46 -3.21 -21.71
C THR A 126 -15.59 -1.96 -21.57
N GLN A 127 -15.11 -1.67 -20.36
CA GLN A 127 -14.22 -0.57 -20.05
C GLN A 127 -13.18 -1.01 -19.02
N ALA A 128 -12.06 -0.30 -18.99
CA ALA A 128 -11.04 -0.46 -17.96
C ALA A 128 -10.39 0.89 -17.64
N ASP A 129 -9.96 1.05 -16.39
CA ASP A 129 -9.10 2.14 -15.99
C ASP A 129 -7.64 1.69 -16.02
N VAL A 130 -6.82 2.43 -16.76
CA VAL A 130 -5.39 2.22 -16.86
C VAL A 130 -4.68 3.27 -16.03
N TYR A 131 -4.01 2.84 -14.96
CA TYR A 131 -3.30 3.70 -14.03
C TYR A 131 -1.80 3.66 -14.28
N ARG A 132 -1.15 4.82 -14.23
CA ARG A 132 0.32 4.93 -14.38
C ARG A 132 0.90 5.83 -13.30
N PRO A 133 1.93 5.39 -12.56
CA PRO A 133 2.66 6.26 -11.65
C PRO A 133 3.18 7.52 -12.36
N GLN A 134 3.06 8.68 -11.70
CA GLN A 134 3.48 9.98 -12.25
C GLN A 134 4.42 10.71 -11.28
N ALA A 135 5.43 11.39 -11.83
CA ALA A 135 6.37 12.18 -11.05
C ALA A 135 5.77 13.56 -10.72
N GLY A 136 5.84 13.96 -9.45
CA GLY A 136 5.40 15.31 -9.02
C GLY A 136 3.90 15.58 -9.17
N SER A 137 3.09 14.56 -9.45
CA SER A 137 1.65 14.66 -9.66
C SER A 137 0.94 13.43 -9.11
N ALA A 138 -0.40 13.48 -9.04
CA ALA A 138 -1.21 12.30 -8.76
C ALA A 138 -1.01 11.24 -9.85
N MET A 139 -1.21 9.97 -9.49
CA MET A 139 -1.20 8.86 -10.44
C MET A 139 -2.15 9.16 -11.59
N SER A 140 -1.70 9.00 -12.83
CA SER A 140 -2.60 9.22 -13.97
C SER A 140 -3.55 8.04 -14.10
N VAL A 141 -4.78 8.33 -14.50
CA VAL A 141 -5.80 7.34 -14.83
C VAL A 141 -6.39 7.68 -16.20
N GLN A 142 -6.45 6.68 -17.07
CA GLN A 142 -7.12 6.78 -18.35
C GLN A 142 -8.17 5.68 -18.46
N ARG A 143 -9.43 6.06 -18.63
CA ARG A 143 -10.47 5.12 -18.99
C ARG A 143 -10.38 4.77 -20.47
N VAL A 144 -10.39 3.49 -20.77
CA VAL A 144 -10.33 2.96 -22.14
C VAL A 144 -11.49 1.99 -22.39
N SER A 145 -11.99 1.99 -23.61
CA SER A 145 -12.94 0.99 -24.08
C SER A 145 -12.22 -0.32 -24.34
N VAL A 146 -12.80 -1.42 -23.87
CA VAL A 146 -12.30 -2.77 -24.14
C VAL A 146 -13.03 -3.31 -25.38
N PRO A 147 -12.31 -3.75 -26.43
CA PRO A 147 -12.92 -4.31 -27.63
C PRO A 147 -13.83 -5.51 -27.35
N ALA A 148 -14.74 -5.78 -28.28
CA ALA A 148 -15.50 -7.03 -28.28
C ALA A 148 -14.53 -8.23 -28.23
N GLY A 149 -14.74 -9.14 -27.27
CA GLY A 149 -13.82 -10.24 -26.98
C GLY A 149 -12.88 -10.02 -25.78
N GLY A 150 -12.91 -8.84 -25.16
CA GLY A 150 -12.25 -8.62 -23.86
C GLY A 150 -10.75 -8.36 -23.90
N LEU A 151 -10.15 -8.32 -25.10
CA LEU A 151 -8.70 -8.16 -25.27
C LEU A 151 -8.30 -6.69 -25.38
N LEU A 152 -7.69 -6.14 -24.33
CA LEU A 152 -7.17 -4.78 -24.28
C LEU A 152 -5.66 -4.76 -24.62
N SER A 153 -5.29 -4.08 -25.70
CA SER A 153 -3.88 -3.89 -26.07
C SER A 153 -3.24 -2.75 -25.28
N LEU A 154 -2.09 -3.02 -24.65
CA LEU A 154 -1.38 -2.11 -23.76
C LEU A 154 0.10 -2.04 -24.15
N GLN A 155 0.67 -0.84 -24.13
CA GLN A 155 2.11 -0.65 -24.17
C GLN A 155 2.68 -0.76 -22.75
N VAL A 156 3.51 -1.77 -22.54
CA VAL A 156 4.19 -2.11 -21.28
C VAL A 156 5.65 -1.66 -21.35
N SER A 157 6.20 -1.21 -20.24
CA SER A 157 7.59 -0.73 -20.09
C SER A 157 8.13 -1.08 -18.71
N GLU A 158 9.29 -0.50 -18.35
CA GLU A 158 9.91 -0.68 -17.03
C GLU A 158 9.14 -0.10 -15.85
N THR A 159 8.28 0.90 -16.08
CA THR A 159 7.38 1.39 -15.03
C THR A 159 6.13 0.54 -14.99
N PRO A 160 5.81 -0.06 -13.83
CA PRO A 160 4.55 -0.79 -13.66
C PRO A 160 3.35 0.07 -14.04
N LEU A 161 2.48 -0.49 -14.87
CA LEU A 161 1.14 0.04 -15.11
C LEU A 161 0.11 -0.89 -14.51
N PHE A 162 -1.06 -0.35 -14.17
CA PHE A 162 -2.11 -1.10 -13.51
C PHE A 162 -3.43 -0.98 -14.26
N VAL A 163 -4.19 -2.06 -14.33
CA VAL A 163 -5.47 -2.10 -15.03
C VAL A 163 -6.54 -2.61 -14.10
N ILE A 164 -7.64 -1.88 -13.98
CA ILE A 164 -8.82 -2.31 -13.24
C ILE A 164 -10.01 -2.33 -14.20
N PRO A 165 -10.62 -3.49 -14.47
CA PRO A 165 -11.84 -3.57 -15.26
C PRO A 165 -12.98 -2.80 -14.59
N VAL A 166 -13.78 -2.14 -15.41
CA VAL A 166 -14.98 -1.41 -14.97
C VAL A 166 -16.20 -2.13 -15.51
N ALA A 167 -17.15 -2.43 -14.64
CA ALA A 167 -18.43 -3.01 -15.05
C ALA A 167 -19.20 -2.00 -15.92
N ALA A 168 -19.96 -2.49 -16.91
CA ALA A 168 -20.78 -1.64 -17.78
C ALA A 168 -21.72 -0.76 -16.93
N GLY A 169 -21.62 0.56 -17.07
CA GLY A 169 -22.41 1.54 -16.32
C GLY A 169 -21.79 2.02 -15.00
N GLY A 170 -20.57 1.59 -14.66
CA GLY A 170 -19.84 2.12 -13.51
C GLY A 170 -19.41 3.58 -13.73
N PRO A 171 -19.53 4.47 -12.72
CA PRO A 171 -19.08 5.85 -12.85
C PRO A 171 -17.59 5.92 -13.22
N LEU A 172 -17.19 7.02 -13.85
CA LEU A 172 -15.79 7.40 -13.97
C LEU A 172 -15.12 7.26 -12.60
N ALA A 173 -14.03 6.50 -12.53
CA ALA A 173 -13.10 6.57 -11.42
C ALA A 173 -12.30 7.87 -11.60
N THR A 174 -13.02 8.99 -11.54
CA THR A 174 -12.47 10.13 -10.84
C THR A 174 -12.14 9.61 -9.44
N THR A 175 -10.99 9.99 -8.92
CA THR A 175 -10.69 9.94 -7.49
C THR A 175 -11.74 10.76 -6.76
N SER A 176 -12.96 10.22 -6.69
CA SER A 176 -13.90 10.52 -5.65
C SER A 176 -13.28 9.86 -4.44
N THR A 177 -13.01 10.69 -3.44
CA THR A 177 -12.90 10.24 -2.06
C THR A 177 -14.22 9.53 -1.74
N THR A 178 -14.37 8.28 -2.18
CA THR A 178 -15.31 7.39 -1.53
C THR A 178 -14.79 7.36 -0.12
N THR A 179 -15.53 7.90 0.83
CA THR A 179 -15.28 7.69 2.25
C THR A 179 -15.31 6.18 2.43
N GLN A 180 -14.13 5.58 2.26
CA GLN A 180 -13.92 4.16 2.32
C GLN A 180 -14.38 3.79 3.71
N LYS A 181 -15.26 2.79 3.83
CA LYS A 181 -15.56 2.18 5.12
C LYS A 181 -14.24 1.65 5.68
N ALA A 182 -13.56 2.50 6.43
CA ALA A 182 -12.23 2.26 6.93
C ALA A 182 -12.36 1.73 8.34
N VAL A 183 -11.60 0.67 8.64
CA VAL A 183 -11.30 0.34 10.01
C VAL A 183 -10.21 1.31 10.46
N GLU A 184 -10.53 2.16 11.41
CA GLU A 184 -9.56 3.07 12.02
C GLU A 184 -9.29 2.59 13.44
N LEU A 185 -8.03 2.66 13.86
CA LEU A 185 -7.59 2.39 15.21
C LEU A 185 -6.47 3.38 15.52
N VAL A 186 -6.75 4.35 16.37
CA VAL A 186 -5.81 5.38 16.78
C VAL A 186 -5.78 5.45 18.29
N ALA A 187 -4.62 5.81 18.85
CA ALA A 187 -4.44 5.99 20.27
C ALA A 187 -3.74 7.32 20.52
N TYR A 188 -4.33 8.17 21.36
CA TYR A 188 -3.79 9.47 21.70
C TYR A 188 -4.01 9.80 23.19
N PRO A 189 -2.99 10.30 23.91
CA PRO A 189 -1.62 10.52 23.44
C PRO A 189 -0.86 9.21 23.21
N ASN A 190 0.18 9.26 22.37
CA ASN A 190 1.16 8.19 22.18
C ASN A 190 2.52 8.82 21.77
N PRO A 191 3.57 8.77 22.62
CA PRO A 191 3.64 8.09 23.92
C PRO A 191 2.67 8.65 24.98
N PHE A 192 2.34 7.86 26.00
CA PHE A 192 1.47 8.25 27.12
C PHE A 192 2.06 7.86 28.47
N THR A 193 1.65 8.55 29.54
CA THR A 193 2.17 8.34 30.90
C THR A 193 1.24 7.57 31.83
N ASN A 194 -0.03 7.95 31.87
CA ASN A 194 -1.04 7.28 32.70
C ASN A 194 -2.06 6.54 31.85
N GLU A 195 -2.64 7.22 30.87
CA GLU A 195 -3.68 6.67 30.01
C GLU A 195 -3.59 7.20 28.59
N SER A 196 -4.07 6.39 27.64
CA SER A 196 -4.25 6.77 26.24
C SER A 196 -5.70 6.51 25.84
N GLN A 197 -6.31 7.44 25.12
CA GLN A 197 -7.63 7.24 24.54
C GLN A 197 -7.49 6.49 23.22
N VAL A 198 -8.07 5.30 23.16
CA VAL A 198 -8.09 4.47 21.95
C VAL A 198 -9.42 4.68 21.24
N GLN A 199 -9.37 5.37 20.11
CA GLN A 199 -10.52 5.58 19.24
C GLN A 199 -10.45 4.61 18.07
N PHE A 200 -11.57 3.95 17.78
CA PHE A 200 -11.67 3.02 16.67
C PHE A 200 -13.05 3.00 16.04
N LYS A 201 -13.12 2.61 14.76
CA LYS A 201 -14.37 2.36 14.04
C LYS A 201 -14.21 1.12 13.17
N VAL A 202 -15.31 0.44 12.89
CA VAL A 202 -15.33 -0.77 12.05
C VAL A 202 -15.90 -0.49 10.67
N ALA A 203 -15.45 -1.22 9.66
CA ALA A 203 -15.94 -1.09 8.29
C ALA A 203 -17.42 -1.53 8.17
N ASP A 204 -17.74 -2.66 8.81
CA ASP A 204 -19.04 -3.34 8.68
C ASP A 204 -19.67 -3.59 10.05
N ASN A 205 -20.99 -3.79 10.06
CA ASN A 205 -21.70 -4.21 11.26
C ASN A 205 -21.26 -5.61 11.65
N GLY A 206 -20.92 -5.84 12.92
CA GLY A 206 -20.46 -7.16 13.34
C GLY A 206 -19.82 -7.16 14.71
N GLN A 207 -19.26 -8.31 15.10
CA GLN A 207 -18.54 -8.44 16.35
C GLN A 207 -17.15 -7.81 16.21
N ALA A 208 -16.73 -7.08 17.23
CA ALA A 208 -15.39 -6.53 17.31
C ALA A 208 -14.77 -6.77 18.69
N THR A 209 -13.48 -7.10 18.70
CA THR A 209 -12.69 -7.25 19.92
C THR A 209 -11.44 -6.37 19.83
N LEU A 210 -11.24 -5.51 20.82
CA LEU A 210 -10.01 -4.74 20.99
C LEU A 210 -9.23 -5.28 22.19
N ALA A 211 -8.01 -5.73 21.92
CA ALA A 211 -7.13 -6.33 22.92
C ALA A 211 -5.73 -5.71 22.90
N VAL A 212 -5.05 -5.70 24.04
CA VAL A 212 -3.69 -5.21 24.24
C VAL A 212 -2.76 -6.38 24.44
N TYR A 213 -1.63 -6.36 23.77
CA TYR A 213 -0.57 -7.37 23.86
C TYR A 213 0.77 -6.72 24.24
N ASP A 214 1.58 -7.46 24.99
CA ASP A 214 2.98 -7.08 25.25
C ASP A 214 3.89 -7.44 24.07
N LEU A 215 5.19 -7.15 24.20
CA LEU A 215 6.22 -7.45 23.19
C LEU A 215 6.37 -8.94 22.88
N GLN A 216 6.01 -9.81 23.83
CA GLN A 216 6.06 -11.27 23.67
C GLN A 216 4.76 -11.81 23.06
N GLY A 217 3.81 -10.94 22.70
CA GLY A 217 2.52 -11.33 22.16
C GLY A 217 1.56 -11.92 23.20
N ARG A 218 1.84 -11.75 24.49
CA ARG A 218 0.94 -12.19 25.57
C ARG A 218 -0.21 -11.19 25.70
N LEU A 219 -1.42 -11.71 25.86
CA LEU A 219 -2.61 -10.89 26.09
C LEU A 219 -2.49 -10.21 27.46
N VAL A 220 -2.43 -8.89 27.46
CA VAL A 220 -2.37 -8.07 28.67
C VAL A 220 -3.78 -7.72 29.15
N ARG A 221 -4.64 -7.26 28.24
CA ARG A 221 -6.01 -6.82 28.58
C ARG A 221 -6.92 -6.81 27.35
N LYS A 222 -8.22 -7.08 27.54
CA LYS A 222 -9.25 -6.77 26.55
C LYS A 222 -9.90 -5.43 26.91
N LEU A 223 -9.84 -4.45 26.00
CA LEU A 223 -10.43 -3.12 26.20
C LEU A 223 -11.88 -3.06 25.72
N PHE A 224 -12.23 -3.89 24.73
CA PHE A 224 -13.59 -3.98 24.20
C PHE A 224 -13.86 -5.38 23.62
N ALA A 225 -15.09 -5.85 23.77
CA ALA A 225 -15.63 -7.00 23.06
C ALA A 225 -17.15 -6.83 22.93
N GLY A 226 -17.67 -6.79 21.70
CA GLY A 226 -19.10 -6.70 21.44
C GLY A 226 -19.44 -6.22 20.04
N THR A 227 -20.73 -6.06 19.79
CA THR A 227 -21.26 -5.66 18.48
C THR A 227 -20.99 -4.19 18.21
N MET A 228 -20.52 -3.90 17.00
CA MET A 228 -20.31 -2.54 16.52
C MET A 228 -21.13 -2.26 15.26
N GLN A 229 -21.57 -1.01 15.14
CA GLN A 229 -22.18 -0.49 13.92
C GLN A 229 -21.09 0.08 13.01
N ALA A 230 -21.23 -0.17 11.72
CA ALA A 230 -20.35 0.31 10.67
C ALA A 230 -20.14 1.82 10.79
N GLN A 231 -18.88 2.24 10.74
CA GLN A 231 -18.44 3.63 10.74
C GLN A 231 -18.81 4.47 11.97
N GLN A 232 -19.37 3.87 13.02
CA GLN A 232 -19.54 4.57 14.29
C GLN A 232 -18.24 4.54 15.09
N PRO A 233 -17.64 5.70 15.41
CA PRO A 233 -16.46 5.75 16.23
C PRO A 233 -16.80 5.38 17.67
N ARG A 234 -15.92 4.61 18.29
CA ARG A 234 -15.97 4.26 19.70
C ARG A 234 -14.64 4.63 20.34
N THR A 235 -14.70 5.18 21.54
CA THR A 235 -13.52 5.52 22.34
C THR A 235 -13.50 4.67 23.61
N VAL A 236 -12.35 4.09 23.91
CA VAL A 236 -12.09 3.37 25.18
C VAL A 236 -10.77 3.85 25.77
N VAL A 237 -10.67 3.80 27.10
CA VAL A 237 -9.46 4.21 27.80
C VAL A 237 -8.52 3.02 27.95
N PHE A 238 -7.27 3.19 27.53
CA PHE A 238 -6.18 2.28 27.86
C PHE A 238 -5.38 2.86 29.02
N SER A 239 -5.59 2.34 30.23
CA SER A 239 -4.83 2.72 31.42
C SER A 239 -3.55 1.88 31.56
N GLY A 240 -2.43 2.56 31.76
CA GLY A 240 -1.10 2.01 31.99
C GLY A 240 -0.68 1.95 33.46
N ALA A 241 -1.56 2.31 34.41
CA ALA A 241 -1.22 2.45 35.83
C ALA A 241 -0.54 1.19 36.43
N ASP A 242 -1.04 0.00 36.05
CA ASP A 242 -0.54 -1.29 36.55
C ASP A 242 0.46 -1.96 35.61
N LEU A 243 0.92 -1.25 34.57
CA LEU A 243 1.74 -1.80 33.51
C LEU A 243 3.18 -1.24 33.56
N PRO A 244 4.21 -2.07 33.28
CA PRO A 244 5.56 -1.57 33.09
C PRO A 244 5.65 -0.57 31.95
N ALA A 245 6.57 0.40 32.05
CA ALA A 245 6.94 1.21 30.89
C ALA A 245 7.41 0.29 29.76
N GLY A 246 6.98 0.56 28.54
CA GLY A 246 7.27 -0.31 27.42
C GLY A 246 6.35 -0.14 26.23
N LEU A 247 6.55 -1.01 25.25
CA LEU A 247 5.80 -1.02 24.01
C LEU A 247 4.67 -2.05 24.09
N TYR A 248 3.47 -1.62 23.73
CA TYR A 248 2.28 -2.46 23.67
C TYR A 248 1.67 -2.41 22.26
N THR A 249 1.00 -3.50 21.87
CA THR A 249 0.26 -3.60 20.62
C THR A 249 -1.23 -3.72 20.90
N LEU A 250 -1.99 -2.73 20.45
CA LEU A 250 -3.44 -2.81 20.35
C LEU A 250 -3.80 -3.62 19.10
N ARG A 251 -4.70 -4.60 19.23
CA ARG A 251 -5.23 -5.41 18.14
C ARG A 251 -6.75 -5.32 18.14
N LEU A 252 -7.30 -4.71 17.09
CA LEU A 252 -8.71 -4.71 16.79
C LEU A 252 -9.01 -5.84 15.81
N THR A 253 -9.83 -6.78 16.22
CA THR A 253 -10.28 -7.93 15.40
C THR A 253 -11.77 -7.78 15.12
N THR A 254 -12.16 -7.85 13.86
CA THR A 254 -13.55 -7.93 13.38
C THR A 254 -13.74 -9.22 12.57
N ASP A 255 -14.97 -9.47 12.12
CA ASP A 255 -15.28 -10.63 11.27
C ASP A 255 -14.51 -10.64 9.94
N THR A 256 -14.10 -9.47 9.46
CA THR A 256 -13.46 -9.30 8.14
C THR A 256 -12.03 -8.80 8.19
N GLN A 257 -11.57 -8.23 9.31
CA GLN A 257 -10.28 -7.53 9.39
C GLN A 257 -9.61 -7.65 10.76
N VAL A 258 -8.28 -7.59 10.76
CA VAL A 258 -7.48 -7.39 11.96
C VAL A 258 -6.55 -6.20 11.76
N VAL A 259 -6.63 -5.21 12.64
CA VAL A 259 -5.82 -3.98 12.60
C VAL A 259 -5.01 -3.86 13.88
N HIS A 260 -3.75 -3.44 13.74
CA HIS A 260 -2.83 -3.28 14.85
C HIS A 260 -2.38 -1.82 15.00
N GLN A 261 -2.27 -1.35 16.24
CA GLN A 261 -1.71 -0.03 16.57
C GLN A 261 -0.71 -0.19 17.71
N ARG A 262 0.52 0.30 17.51
CA ARG A 262 1.57 0.29 18.54
C ARG A 262 1.44 1.53 19.42
N VAL A 263 1.59 1.34 20.74
CA VAL A 263 1.57 2.42 21.73
C VAL A 263 2.70 2.29 22.74
N VAL A 264 3.31 3.41 23.11
CA VAL A 264 4.44 3.46 24.04
C VAL A 264 3.97 4.06 25.36
N LEU A 265 4.11 3.29 26.44
CA LEU A 265 3.92 3.76 27.81
C LEU A 265 5.26 4.21 28.38
N THR A 266 5.37 5.49 28.72
CA THR A 266 6.51 6.13 29.39
C THR A 266 6.10 6.50 30.80
N LYS A 267 6.84 6.14 31.86
CA LYS A 267 6.49 6.59 33.21
C LYS A 267 6.95 8.03 33.46
#